data_AF-A0A8T0E6X7-F1
#
_entry.id   AF-A0A8T0E6X7-F1
#
_cell.length_a   1.000
_cell.length_b   1.000
_cell.length_c   1.000
_cell.angle_alpha   90.00
_cell.angle_beta   90.00
_cell.angle_gamma   90.00
#
_symmetry.space_group_name_H-M   'P 1'
#
loop_
_entity.id
_entity.type
_entity.pdbx_description
1 polymer ?
#
loop_
_entity_poly.entity_id
_entity_poly.type
_entity_poly.pdbx_seq_one_letter_code
_entity_poly.pdbx_strand_id
1 'polypeptide(L)'
;MLQQLGSRHPYLTLPLVPELLSIHPFIDMTEQNVEDPACILFIHYMFVYVCMHTICNLILVFNAAANCPVMLSLFDEYTQKHYSYLKDTFPHLVPQLKLRNVSASPSDLESSDEHSRKFLNQVLERVAAAEHRNPKARQNILETSIQDLKQLSAIEPKLSAAANCAALYIQCQLLLAKIISNKNWLNPSLLSPLQSSSLKSSLEQLLQLSFCLSHQFLGLNSEEIICLRQLRLRALSLQLLVLIRGSNTSALGPCEAFLEQVDSLQRFQEEQGLNPDSFTSALFRDLDLLEDPKPGTVARVLQPLLQSCPCPSLRLNVDNPEGLERVKQASAVIHEPAADSETVHKFTAGLVLGITMDAEIENVENVKNVKVKVKYPDQQVQLILPRLADFRQQGELQYRLYTSVLLSHSIWSEACHVEMSLVLDFSDTEASARNSQKNTGWLKAEDNTIELSKPVKVNISPKPAKKGI
;
A
#
# COMPACT_ATOMS: atom_id res chain seq x y z
N MET A 1 23.35 -16.46 7.27
CA MET A 1 24.26 -17.64 7.24
C MET A 1 25.17 -17.71 8.47
N LEU A 2 25.98 -16.68 8.76
CA LEU A 2 26.87 -16.66 9.94
C LEU A 2 26.13 -16.72 11.30
N GLN A 3 24.96 -16.07 11.40
CA GLN A 3 24.08 -16.17 12.57
C GLN A 3 23.72 -17.63 12.91
N GLN A 4 23.33 -18.41 11.90
CA GLN A 4 22.99 -19.82 12.05
C GLN A 4 24.22 -20.70 12.31
N LEU A 5 25.38 -20.31 11.78
CA LEU A 5 26.64 -21.03 12.01
C LEU A 5 27.08 -20.89 13.48
N GLY A 6 27.04 -19.66 14.02
CA GLY A 6 27.40 -19.38 15.41
C GLY A 6 26.45 -20.03 16.41
N SER A 7 25.14 -19.98 16.15
CA SER A 7 24.16 -20.60 17.04
C SER A 7 24.24 -22.14 17.07
N ARG A 8 24.57 -22.79 15.94
CA ARG A 8 24.62 -24.25 15.81
C ARG A 8 25.96 -24.86 16.25
N HIS A 9 27.06 -24.13 16.13
CA HIS A 9 28.41 -24.66 16.41
C HIS A 9 29.24 -23.78 17.37
N PRO A 10 28.72 -23.44 18.56
CA PRO A 10 29.38 -22.52 19.48
C PRO A 10 30.74 -23.02 20.01
N TYR A 11 30.92 -24.34 20.12
CA TYR A 11 32.16 -24.95 20.60
C TYR A 11 33.29 -24.97 19.56
N LEU A 12 32.96 -24.92 18.27
CA LEU A 12 33.95 -24.82 17.19
C LEU A 12 34.45 -23.37 17.02
N THR A 13 33.61 -22.39 17.37
CA THR A 13 33.96 -20.97 17.33
C THR A 13 34.78 -20.52 18.54
N LEU A 14 34.65 -21.19 19.69
CA LEU A 14 35.36 -20.87 20.94
C LEU A 14 36.89 -20.75 20.80
N PRO A 15 37.63 -21.70 20.18
CA PRO A 15 39.08 -21.58 20.05
C PRO A 15 39.52 -20.49 19.06
N LEU A 16 38.63 -20.06 18.16
CA LEU A 16 38.92 -19.07 17.12
C LEU A 16 38.67 -17.64 17.59
N VAL A 17 37.97 -17.43 18.71
CA VAL A 17 37.57 -16.11 19.18
C VAL A 17 38.72 -15.13 19.44
N PRO A 18 39.86 -15.54 20.04
CA PRO A 18 41.01 -14.65 20.17
C PRO A 18 41.58 -14.18 18.83
N GLU A 19 41.56 -15.05 17.81
CA GLU A 19 42.04 -14.74 16.46
C GLU A 19 41.03 -13.89 15.67
N LEU A 20 39.73 -14.19 15.81
CA LEU A 20 38.64 -13.48 15.15
C LEU A 20 38.40 -12.07 15.71
N LEU A 21 38.68 -11.87 17.01
CA LEU A 21 38.62 -10.57 17.69
C LEU A 21 39.97 -9.85 17.70
N SER A 22 41.03 -10.44 17.12
CA SER A 22 42.40 -9.90 17.11
C SER A 22 42.90 -9.53 18.52
N ILE A 23 42.53 -10.31 19.54
CA ILE A 23 42.90 -10.06 20.94
C ILE A 23 44.36 -10.50 21.13
N HIS A 24 45.28 -9.54 21.22
CA HIS A 24 46.68 -9.83 21.50
C HIS A 24 46.90 -9.93 23.02
N PRO A 25 47.52 -11.02 23.54
CA PRO A 25 47.57 -11.30 24.99
C PRO A 25 48.37 -10.30 25.85
N PHE A 26 49.04 -9.32 25.24
CA PHE A 26 49.91 -8.36 25.95
C PHE A 26 49.84 -6.92 25.41
N ILE A 27 49.09 -6.66 24.33
CA ILE A 27 49.06 -5.34 23.68
C ILE A 27 47.62 -4.98 23.37
N ASP A 28 47.08 -4.01 24.09
CA ASP A 28 45.88 -3.31 23.65
C ASP A 28 46.29 -2.45 22.44
N MET A 29 45.88 -2.84 21.23
CA MET A 29 46.12 -2.02 20.04
C MET A 29 45.33 -0.72 20.18
N THR A 30 46.02 0.41 20.18
CA THR A 30 45.41 1.74 20.27
C THR A 30 44.54 2.01 19.04
N GLU A 31 43.34 2.52 19.28
CA GLU A 31 42.46 3.13 18.28
C GLU A 31 43.24 4.13 17.42
N GLN A 32 43.20 3.97 16.09
CA GLN A 32 43.81 4.93 15.17
C GLN A 32 42.87 6.12 14.95
N ASN A 33 43.40 7.31 15.24
CA ASN A 33 42.71 8.60 15.30
C ASN A 33 41.98 8.96 13.99
N VAL A 34 40.73 9.44 14.10
CA VAL A 34 39.74 9.53 13.01
C VAL A 34 39.81 10.85 12.20
N GLU A 35 40.71 11.78 12.54
CA GLU A 35 40.63 13.17 12.06
C GLU A 35 41.69 13.62 11.02
N ASP A 36 42.49 12.73 10.42
CA ASP A 36 43.51 13.13 9.42
C ASP A 36 43.00 13.13 7.96
N PRO A 37 42.91 14.28 7.25
CA PRO A 37 42.23 14.39 5.95
C PRO A 37 42.89 13.64 4.79
N ALA A 38 44.18 13.31 4.88
CA ALA A 38 44.89 12.57 3.82
C ALA A 38 44.56 11.06 3.80
N CYS A 39 43.94 10.55 4.86
CA CYS A 39 43.63 9.13 5.04
C CYS A 39 42.22 8.74 4.54
N ILE A 40 41.33 9.72 4.35
CA ILE A 40 39.90 9.51 4.10
C ILE A 40 39.60 8.71 2.81
N LEU A 41 40.39 8.87 1.74
CA LEU A 41 40.12 8.19 0.46
C LEU A 41 40.63 6.73 0.43
N PHE A 42 41.71 6.42 1.15
CA PHE A 42 42.24 5.05 1.27
C PHE A 42 41.50 4.26 2.36
N ILE A 43 41.03 4.95 3.40
CA ILE A 43 40.20 4.38 4.46
C ILE A 43 38.81 4.03 3.92
N HIS A 44 38.17 4.78 3.03
CA HIS A 44 36.79 4.45 2.61
C HIS A 44 36.63 3.05 1.97
N TYR A 45 37.63 2.58 1.20
CA TYR A 45 37.60 1.23 0.60
C TYR A 45 38.06 0.13 1.59
N MET A 46 39.07 0.40 2.42
CA MET A 46 39.56 -0.57 3.39
C MET A 46 38.64 -0.70 4.61
N PHE A 47 38.02 0.40 5.06
CA PHE A 47 37.10 0.49 6.18
C PHE A 47 35.77 -0.20 5.85
N VAL A 48 35.25 -0.10 4.62
CA VAL A 48 34.04 -0.85 4.23
C VAL A 48 34.29 -2.35 4.23
N TYR A 49 35.44 -2.83 3.72
CA TYR A 49 35.78 -4.26 3.72
C TYR A 49 36.14 -4.79 5.12
N VAL A 50 36.92 -4.03 5.90
CA VAL A 50 37.34 -4.44 7.25
C VAL A 50 36.20 -4.32 8.25
N CYS A 51 35.37 -3.28 8.21
CA CYS A 51 34.16 -3.19 9.05
C CYS A 51 33.13 -4.27 8.70
N MET A 52 32.93 -4.60 7.42
CA MET A 52 32.01 -5.67 7.06
C MET A 52 32.51 -7.03 7.58
N HIS A 53 33.82 -7.30 7.51
CA HIS A 53 34.42 -8.52 8.05
C HIS A 53 34.37 -8.58 9.59
N THR A 54 34.67 -7.47 10.29
CA THR A 54 34.61 -7.42 11.76
C THR A 54 33.18 -7.51 12.29
N ILE A 55 32.19 -6.87 11.64
CA ILE A 55 30.78 -6.99 11.99
C ILE A 55 30.29 -8.43 11.79
N CYS A 56 30.70 -9.08 10.69
CA CYS A 56 30.38 -10.48 10.43
C CYS A 56 30.98 -11.44 11.50
N ASN A 57 32.22 -11.20 11.92
CA ASN A 57 32.87 -11.95 13.01
C ASN A 57 32.19 -11.70 14.36
N LEU A 58 31.84 -10.45 14.68
CA LEU A 58 31.13 -10.09 15.90
C LEU A 58 29.74 -10.73 15.96
N ILE A 59 28.98 -10.71 14.86
CA ILE A 59 27.68 -11.39 14.77
C ILE A 59 27.86 -12.91 15.00
N LEU A 60 28.86 -13.55 14.39
CA LEU A 60 29.16 -14.97 14.61
C LEU A 60 29.48 -15.26 16.09
N VAL A 61 30.38 -14.48 16.69
CA VAL A 61 30.84 -14.64 18.08
C VAL A 61 29.72 -14.38 19.09
N PHE A 62 28.88 -13.35 18.89
CA PHE A 62 27.74 -13.09 19.78
C PHE A 62 26.66 -14.17 19.68
N ASN A 63 26.41 -14.71 18.48
CA ASN A 63 25.49 -15.84 18.33
C ASN A 63 26.02 -17.14 18.96
N ALA A 64 27.34 -17.37 18.91
CA ALA A 64 27.97 -18.48 19.61
C ALA A 64 27.98 -18.29 21.14
N ALA A 65 28.22 -17.07 21.61
CA ALA A 65 28.25 -16.73 23.03
C ALA A 65 26.89 -16.90 23.73
N ALA A 66 25.78 -16.84 22.99
CA ALA A 66 24.45 -17.12 23.53
C ALA A 66 24.34 -18.55 24.08
N ASN A 67 25.01 -19.51 23.45
CA ASN A 67 25.00 -20.93 23.82
C ASN A 67 26.28 -21.38 24.54
N CYS A 68 27.28 -20.49 24.69
CA CYS A 68 28.54 -20.78 25.39
C CYS A 68 28.90 -19.64 26.37
N PRO A 69 28.54 -19.74 27.65
CA PRO A 69 28.77 -18.68 28.63
C PRO A 69 30.26 -18.43 28.92
N VAL A 70 31.13 -19.41 28.65
CA VAL A 70 32.60 -19.28 28.77
C VAL A 70 33.15 -18.26 27.76
N MET A 71 32.46 -18.05 26.64
CA MET A 71 32.84 -17.05 25.65
C MET A 71 32.74 -15.62 26.21
N LEU A 72 31.79 -15.38 27.11
CA LEU A 72 31.52 -14.05 27.66
C LEU A 72 32.69 -13.53 28.51
N SER A 73 33.50 -14.42 29.10
CA SER A 73 34.69 -14.03 29.85
C SER A 73 35.88 -13.63 28.97
N LEU A 74 35.81 -13.88 27.66
CA LEU A 74 36.85 -13.51 26.70
C LEU A 74 36.64 -12.12 26.10
N PHE A 75 35.51 -11.46 26.39
CA PHE A 75 35.16 -10.17 25.81
C PHE A 75 35.81 -9.02 26.56
N ASP A 76 36.61 -8.24 25.85
CA ASP A 76 37.13 -6.96 26.31
C ASP A 76 36.04 -5.87 26.37
N GLU A 77 36.37 -4.72 26.95
CA GLU A 77 35.42 -3.60 27.09
C GLU A 77 34.95 -3.07 25.72
N TYR A 78 35.81 -3.15 24.70
CA TYR A 78 35.52 -2.77 23.32
C TYR A 78 34.46 -3.69 22.69
N THR A 79 34.64 -5.01 22.77
CA THR A 79 33.66 -6.00 22.28
C THR A 79 32.31 -5.83 22.96
N GLN A 80 32.28 -5.46 24.24
CA GLN A 80 31.04 -5.18 24.96
C GLN A 80 30.36 -3.89 24.48
N LYS A 81 31.11 -2.83 24.14
CA LYS A 81 30.57 -1.61 23.52
C LYS A 81 30.00 -1.88 22.12
N HIS A 82 30.71 -2.69 21.32
CA HIS A 82 30.23 -3.13 20.01
C HIS A 82 29.01 -4.02 20.10
N TYR A 83 28.91 -4.88 21.12
CA TYR A 83 27.71 -5.64 21.39
C TYR A 83 26.52 -4.72 21.65
N SER A 84 26.66 -3.71 22.52
CA SER A 84 25.59 -2.75 22.80
C SER A 84 25.17 -2.01 21.53
N TYR A 85 26.12 -1.48 20.76
CA TYR A 85 25.84 -0.78 19.50
C TYR A 85 25.16 -1.67 18.45
N LEU A 86 25.66 -2.90 18.24
CA LEU A 86 25.11 -3.84 17.26
C LEU A 86 23.77 -4.42 17.70
N LYS A 87 23.53 -4.56 19.01
CA LYS A 87 22.24 -4.96 19.55
C LYS A 87 21.19 -3.88 19.31
N ASP A 88 21.55 -2.61 19.51
CA ASP A 88 20.65 -1.48 19.27
C ASP A 88 20.39 -1.27 17.77
N THR A 89 21.41 -1.48 16.93
CA THR A 89 21.31 -1.27 15.48
C THR A 89 20.72 -2.46 14.72
N PHE A 90 21.02 -3.71 15.12
CA PHE A 90 20.63 -4.95 14.44
C PHE A 90 20.14 -6.04 15.42
N PRO A 91 19.02 -5.82 16.13
CA PRO A 91 18.52 -6.72 17.18
C PRO A 91 18.12 -8.12 16.64
N HIS A 92 17.80 -8.22 15.35
CA HIS A 92 17.44 -9.48 14.70
C HIS A 92 18.64 -10.38 14.38
N LEU A 93 19.87 -9.83 14.35
CA LEU A 93 21.10 -10.57 14.08
C LEU A 93 21.88 -10.91 15.34
N VAL A 94 21.69 -10.18 16.45
CA VAL A 94 22.47 -10.31 17.68
C VAL A 94 21.57 -10.74 18.85
N PRO A 95 21.82 -11.89 19.49
CA PRO A 95 20.97 -12.39 20.57
C PRO A 95 21.22 -11.66 21.91
N GLN A 96 20.29 -11.79 22.84
CA GLN A 96 20.44 -11.24 24.19
C GLN A 96 21.45 -12.07 25.02
N LEU A 97 22.63 -11.51 25.26
CA LEU A 97 23.67 -12.04 26.13
C LEU A 97 23.52 -11.52 27.57
N LYS A 98 23.71 -12.41 28.55
CA LYS A 98 23.74 -12.09 29.98
C LYS A 98 25.12 -11.53 30.37
N LEU A 99 25.42 -10.30 29.93
CA LEU A 99 26.65 -9.62 30.31
C LEU A 99 26.57 -9.14 31.77
N ARG A 100 27.67 -9.29 32.52
CA ARG A 100 27.80 -9.00 33.96
C ARG A 100 27.38 -7.57 34.36
N ASN A 101 27.35 -6.63 33.40
CA ASN A 101 27.13 -5.20 33.65
C ASN A 101 25.87 -4.61 32.98
N VAL A 102 25.01 -5.40 32.34
CA VAL A 102 23.75 -4.88 31.76
C VAL A 102 22.58 -5.38 32.59
N SER A 103 22.32 -4.69 33.70
CA SER A 103 21.07 -4.83 34.46
C SER A 103 19.91 -4.25 33.63
N ALA A 104 19.41 -5.01 32.67
CA ALA A 104 18.11 -4.74 32.07
C ALA A 104 17.06 -5.48 32.92
N SER A 105 16.36 -4.72 33.77
CA SER A 105 15.19 -5.16 34.52
C SER A 105 14.09 -5.67 33.55
N PRO A 106 13.41 -6.80 33.82
CA PRO A 106 12.43 -7.40 32.90
C PRO A 106 11.02 -6.77 32.95
N SER A 107 10.84 -5.53 33.43
CA SER A 107 9.57 -5.14 34.06
C SER A 107 8.67 -4.15 33.30
N ASP A 108 9.05 -3.53 32.19
CA ASP A 108 8.20 -2.52 31.50
C ASP A 108 8.26 -2.62 29.97
N LEU A 109 7.80 -3.75 29.42
CA LEU A 109 7.57 -3.89 27.99
C LEU A 109 6.12 -4.35 27.76
N GLU A 110 5.14 -3.51 28.07
CA GLU A 110 3.97 -3.48 27.18
C GLU A 110 4.54 -3.18 25.79
N SER A 111 4.53 -4.17 24.89
CA SER A 111 5.13 -4.02 23.57
C SER A 111 4.57 -2.79 22.88
N SER A 112 5.43 -1.99 22.22
CA SER A 112 5.04 -0.86 21.38
C SER A 112 3.81 -1.19 20.52
N ASP A 113 3.77 -2.41 20.00
CA ASP A 113 2.69 -3.01 19.21
C ASP A 113 1.31 -2.93 19.89
N GLU A 114 1.22 -3.15 21.21
CA GLU A 114 -0.05 -3.13 21.94
C GLU A 114 -0.58 -1.71 22.12
N HIS A 115 0.33 -0.74 22.32
CA HIS A 115 -0.03 0.68 22.34
C HIS A 115 -0.53 1.14 20.97
N SER A 116 0.15 0.74 19.89
CA SER A 116 -0.24 1.03 18.51
C SER A 116 -1.64 0.47 18.18
N ARG A 117 -1.97 -0.74 18.66
CA ARG A 117 -3.30 -1.36 18.52
C ARG A 117 -4.38 -0.59 19.29
N LYS A 118 -4.13 -0.30 20.57
CA LYS A 118 -5.05 0.49 21.41
C LYS A 118 -5.32 1.87 20.80
N PHE A 119 -4.28 2.53 20.28
CA PHE A 119 -4.40 3.83 19.61
C PHE A 119 -5.28 3.75 18.37
N LEU A 120 -5.07 2.75 17.49
CA LEU A 120 -5.91 2.55 16.30
C LEU A 120 -7.39 2.40 16.69
N ASN A 121 -7.68 1.61 17.71
CA ASN A 121 -9.05 1.40 18.19
C ASN A 121 -9.67 2.68 18.75
N GLN A 122 -8.92 3.44 19.54
CA GLN A 122 -9.38 4.73 20.04
C GLN A 122 -9.72 5.70 18.90
N VAL A 123 -8.94 5.70 17.81
CA VAL A 123 -9.25 6.51 16.63
C VAL A 123 -10.56 6.06 15.97
N LEU A 124 -10.79 4.75 15.82
CA LEU A 124 -12.03 4.21 15.25
C LEU A 124 -13.24 4.50 16.15
N GLU A 125 -13.12 4.34 17.47
CA GLU A 125 -14.15 4.69 18.44
C GLU A 125 -14.48 6.18 18.43
N ARG A 126 -13.46 7.04 18.31
CA ARG A 126 -13.64 8.49 18.16
C ARG A 126 -14.43 8.83 16.90
N VAL A 127 -14.18 8.14 15.79
CA VAL A 127 -14.95 8.30 14.55
C VAL A 127 -16.38 7.81 14.72
N ALA A 128 -16.59 6.66 15.36
CA ALA A 128 -17.93 6.13 15.65
C ALA A 128 -18.75 7.07 16.55
N ALA A 129 -18.13 7.62 17.60
CA ALA A 129 -18.76 8.59 18.49
C ALA A 129 -19.08 9.93 17.80
N ALA A 130 -18.39 10.25 16.68
CA ALA A 130 -18.64 11.46 15.90
C ALA A 130 -19.84 11.34 14.97
N GLU A 131 -20.43 10.15 14.77
CA GLU A 131 -21.54 9.92 13.83
C GLU A 131 -22.76 10.81 14.12
N HIS A 132 -23.05 11.03 15.40
CA HIS A 132 -24.19 11.82 15.89
C HIS A 132 -23.85 13.30 16.14
N ARG A 133 -22.61 13.73 15.88
CA ARG A 133 -22.21 15.12 16.07
C ARG A 133 -22.67 15.99 14.90
N ASN A 134 -22.62 17.31 15.10
CA ASN A 134 -22.90 18.26 14.03
C ASN A 134 -21.96 18.02 12.81
N PRO A 135 -22.40 18.32 11.58
CA PRO A 135 -21.70 17.90 10.37
C PRO A 135 -20.29 18.50 10.24
N LYS A 136 -20.06 19.73 10.71
CA LYS A 136 -18.74 20.37 10.66
C LYS A 136 -17.76 19.73 11.64
N ALA A 137 -18.18 19.49 12.87
CA ALA A 137 -17.35 18.81 13.88
C ALA A 137 -17.03 17.39 13.45
N ARG A 138 -18.00 16.67 12.87
CA ARG A 138 -17.78 15.35 12.29
C ARG A 138 -16.71 15.40 11.20
N GLN A 139 -16.82 16.31 10.22
CA GLN A 139 -15.82 16.46 9.16
C GLN A 139 -14.41 16.71 9.72
N ASN A 140 -14.27 17.59 10.70
CA ASN A 140 -12.97 17.86 11.35
C ASN A 140 -12.39 16.61 12.02
N ILE A 141 -13.22 15.83 12.74
CA ILE A 141 -12.78 14.59 13.39
C ILE A 141 -12.34 13.54 12.36
N LEU A 142 -13.05 13.43 11.23
CA LEU A 142 -12.65 12.53 10.14
C LEU A 142 -11.31 12.98 9.54
N GLU A 143 -11.11 14.27 9.31
CA GLU A 143 -9.85 14.82 8.78
C GLU A 143 -8.65 14.54 9.68
N THR A 144 -8.78 14.79 10.99
CA THR A 144 -7.69 14.50 11.94
C THR A 144 -7.45 12.99 12.06
N SER A 145 -8.51 12.17 12.07
CA SER A 145 -8.36 10.71 12.14
C SER A 145 -7.66 10.13 10.90
N ILE A 146 -7.87 10.69 9.71
CA ILE A 146 -7.13 10.29 8.50
C ILE A 146 -5.63 10.58 8.66
N GLN A 147 -5.27 11.73 9.24
CA GLN A 147 -3.86 12.09 9.47
C GLN A 147 -3.22 11.16 10.51
N ASP A 148 -3.91 10.92 11.63
CA ASP A 148 -3.44 10.03 12.70
C ASP A 148 -3.18 8.61 12.19
N LEU A 149 -4.09 8.06 11.37
CA LEU A 149 -3.94 6.71 10.81
C LEU A 149 -2.82 6.62 9.76
N LYS A 150 -2.63 7.67 8.94
CA LYS A 150 -1.51 7.73 7.98
C LYS A 150 -0.15 7.84 8.68
N GLN A 151 -0.09 8.55 9.81
CA GLN A 151 1.12 8.58 10.63
C GLN A 151 1.37 7.22 11.27
N LEU A 152 0.33 6.58 11.82
CA LEU A 152 0.43 5.25 12.39
C LEU A 152 0.94 4.23 11.37
N SER A 153 0.46 4.27 10.12
CA SER A 153 0.89 3.33 9.09
C SER A 153 2.35 3.53 8.65
N ALA A 154 2.91 4.72 8.82
CA ALA A 154 4.32 5.00 8.57
C ALA A 154 5.24 4.55 9.73
N ILE A 155 4.73 4.58 10.96
CA ILE A 155 5.49 4.24 12.18
C ILE A 155 5.46 2.72 12.44
N GLU A 156 4.29 2.08 12.27
CA GLU A 156 4.05 0.69 12.65
C GLU A 156 3.77 -0.18 11.41
N PRO A 157 4.79 -0.85 10.83
CA PRO A 157 4.64 -1.59 9.58
C PRO A 157 3.68 -2.78 9.71
N LYS A 158 3.60 -3.42 10.89
CA LYS A 158 2.70 -4.56 11.14
C LYS A 158 1.22 -4.20 11.02
N LEU A 159 0.84 -3.00 11.45
CA LEU A 159 -0.53 -2.49 11.41
C LEU A 159 -0.80 -1.58 10.20
N SER A 160 0.19 -1.37 9.34
CA SER A 160 0.13 -0.42 8.23
C SER A 160 -1.07 -0.67 7.31
N ALA A 161 -1.33 -1.93 6.94
CA ALA A 161 -2.44 -2.31 6.08
C ALA A 161 -3.80 -2.01 6.73
N ALA A 162 -4.00 -2.36 7.99
CA ALA A 162 -5.24 -2.07 8.73
C ALA A 162 -5.46 -0.56 8.90
N ALA A 163 -4.40 0.19 9.25
CA ALA A 163 -4.45 1.64 9.37
C ALA A 163 -4.74 2.33 8.03
N ASN A 164 -4.12 1.87 6.94
CA ASN A 164 -4.38 2.36 5.59
C ASN A 164 -5.81 2.05 5.13
N CYS A 165 -6.33 0.85 5.41
CA CYS A 165 -7.72 0.46 5.13
C CYS A 165 -8.69 1.39 5.86
N ALA A 166 -8.49 1.59 7.16
CA ALA A 166 -9.31 2.49 7.97
C ALA A 166 -9.23 3.95 7.47
N ALA A 167 -8.03 4.45 7.17
CA ALA A 167 -7.83 5.79 6.66
C ALA A 167 -8.57 6.01 5.32
N LEU A 168 -8.50 5.01 4.43
CA LEU A 168 -9.12 5.07 3.11
C LEU A 168 -10.65 5.00 3.20
N TYR A 169 -11.20 4.16 4.09
CA TYR A 169 -12.64 4.16 4.41
C TYR A 169 -13.11 5.51 4.95
N ILE A 170 -12.41 6.07 5.95
CA ILE A 170 -12.75 7.35 6.56
C ILE A 170 -12.64 8.49 5.54
N GLN A 171 -11.67 8.42 4.62
CA GLN A 171 -11.55 9.37 3.51
C GLN A 171 -12.76 9.31 2.57
N CYS A 172 -13.27 8.11 2.24
CA CYS A 172 -14.51 7.96 1.49
C CYS A 172 -15.71 8.56 2.26
N GLN A 173 -15.81 8.26 3.55
CA GLN A 173 -16.89 8.77 4.42
C GLN A 173 -16.89 10.31 4.49
N LEU A 174 -15.71 10.91 4.63
CA LEU A 174 -15.52 12.36 4.64
C LEU A 174 -15.93 12.99 3.31
N LEU A 175 -15.49 12.41 2.20
CA LEU A 175 -15.77 12.93 0.86
C LEU A 175 -17.28 12.83 0.55
N LEU A 176 -17.90 11.69 0.89
CA LEU A 176 -19.35 11.49 0.79
C LEU A 176 -20.11 12.53 1.63
N ALA A 177 -19.70 12.75 2.90
CA ALA A 177 -20.32 13.75 3.77
C ALA A 177 -20.18 15.18 3.22
N LYS A 178 -19.02 15.52 2.63
CA LYS A 178 -18.77 16.82 1.97
C LYS A 178 -19.69 17.02 0.76
N ILE A 179 -19.83 16.01 -0.10
CA ILE A 179 -20.71 16.09 -1.27
C ILE A 179 -22.17 16.23 -0.83
N ILE A 180 -22.63 15.40 0.10
CA ILE A 180 -24.01 15.42 0.59
C ILE A 180 -24.35 16.79 1.20
N SER A 181 -23.45 17.35 2.02
CA SER A 181 -23.63 18.63 2.70
C SER A 181 -23.73 19.83 1.74
N ASN A 182 -23.05 19.79 0.59
CA ASN A 182 -23.03 20.89 -0.38
C ASN A 182 -24.35 20.97 -1.19
N LYS A 183 -25.21 19.94 -1.17
CA LYS A 183 -26.50 19.85 -1.89
C LYS A 183 -26.47 20.05 -3.41
N ASN A 184 -25.32 20.38 -4.01
CA ASN A 184 -25.13 20.55 -5.46
C ASN A 184 -25.53 19.31 -6.27
N TRP A 185 -25.41 18.11 -5.69
CA TRP A 185 -25.79 16.84 -6.29
C TRP A 185 -27.31 16.66 -6.50
N LEU A 186 -28.16 17.47 -5.86
CA LEU A 186 -29.62 17.38 -6.01
C LEU A 186 -30.09 17.92 -7.36
N ASN A 187 -29.46 18.98 -7.86
CA ASN A 187 -29.80 19.67 -9.10
C ASN A 187 -28.54 19.94 -9.94
N PRO A 188 -27.82 18.89 -10.38
CA PRO A 188 -26.55 19.05 -11.10
C PRO A 188 -26.70 19.80 -12.44
N SER A 189 -27.88 19.77 -13.06
CA SER A 189 -28.19 20.50 -14.31
C SER A 189 -28.24 22.01 -14.17
N LEU A 190 -28.43 22.54 -12.95
CA LEU A 190 -28.53 23.98 -12.68
C LEU A 190 -27.19 24.58 -12.22
N LEU A 191 -26.15 23.77 -12.07
CA LEU A 191 -24.86 24.21 -11.56
C LEU A 191 -24.08 25.01 -12.59
N SER A 192 -23.31 25.99 -12.11
CA SER A 192 -22.31 26.64 -12.95
C SER A 192 -21.23 25.64 -13.41
N PRO A 193 -20.53 25.90 -14.53
CA PRO A 193 -19.48 25.00 -15.03
C PRO A 193 -18.42 24.67 -13.97
N LEU A 194 -18.00 25.64 -13.16
CA LEU A 194 -17.02 25.46 -12.08
C LEU A 194 -17.54 24.55 -10.94
N GLN A 195 -18.81 24.69 -10.56
CA GLN A 195 -19.41 23.83 -9.54
C GLN A 195 -19.63 22.41 -10.07
N SER A 196 -19.99 22.29 -11.34
CA SER A 196 -20.18 21.00 -12.00
C SER A 196 -18.87 20.22 -12.09
N SER A 197 -17.74 20.88 -12.40
CA SER A 197 -16.43 20.23 -12.50
C SER A 197 -15.90 19.80 -11.13
N SER A 198 -16.09 20.63 -10.10
CA SER A 198 -15.72 20.28 -8.72
C SER A 198 -16.51 19.08 -8.19
N LEU A 199 -17.82 19.02 -8.46
CA LEU A 199 -18.66 17.88 -8.09
C LEU A 199 -18.24 16.60 -8.81
N LYS A 200 -17.99 16.67 -10.13
CA LYS A 200 -17.49 15.54 -10.91
C LYS A 200 -16.16 15.02 -10.39
N SER A 201 -15.19 15.91 -10.16
CA SER A 201 -13.88 15.54 -9.61
C SER A 201 -14.00 14.87 -8.23
N SER A 202 -14.83 15.41 -7.34
CA SER A 202 -15.08 14.82 -6.02
C SER A 202 -15.74 13.45 -6.11
N LEU A 203 -16.66 13.27 -7.07
CA LEU A 203 -17.34 11.99 -7.29
C LEU A 203 -16.40 10.95 -7.92
N GLU A 204 -15.61 11.33 -8.93
CA GLU A 204 -14.57 10.48 -9.53
C GLU A 204 -13.56 10.02 -8.46
N GLN A 205 -13.14 10.92 -7.58
CA GLN A 205 -12.26 10.58 -6.45
C GLN A 205 -12.94 9.62 -5.46
N LEU A 206 -14.22 9.81 -5.13
CA LEU A 206 -14.95 8.92 -4.22
C LEU A 206 -15.07 7.50 -4.80
N LEU A 207 -15.41 7.40 -6.08
CA LEU A 207 -15.53 6.13 -6.78
C LEU A 207 -14.18 5.41 -6.83
N GLN A 208 -13.10 6.12 -7.18
CA GLN A 208 -11.75 5.56 -7.21
C GLN A 208 -11.30 5.05 -5.85
N LEU A 209 -11.51 5.83 -4.78
CA LEU A 209 -11.16 5.39 -3.44
C LEU A 209 -11.98 4.16 -3.02
N SER A 210 -13.30 4.16 -3.26
CA SER A 210 -14.15 3.00 -2.94
C SER A 210 -13.75 1.74 -3.74
N PHE A 211 -13.24 1.93 -4.96
CA PHE A 211 -12.74 0.86 -5.81
C PHE A 211 -11.43 0.27 -5.24
N CYS A 212 -10.47 1.13 -4.88
CA CYS A 212 -9.24 0.71 -4.20
C CYS A 212 -9.55 -0.05 -2.91
N LEU A 213 -10.48 0.47 -2.10
CA LEU A 213 -10.91 -0.14 -0.85
C LEU A 213 -11.42 -1.58 -1.02
N SER A 214 -12.10 -1.85 -2.13
CA SER A 214 -12.75 -3.13 -2.39
C SER A 214 -11.78 -4.21 -2.87
N HIS A 215 -10.64 -3.84 -3.45
CA HIS A 215 -9.75 -4.77 -4.16
C HIS A 215 -8.29 -4.75 -3.68
N GLN A 216 -7.88 -3.76 -2.89
CA GLN A 216 -6.50 -3.61 -2.45
C GLN A 216 -6.20 -4.36 -1.14
N PHE A 217 -7.22 -4.66 -0.33
CA PHE A 217 -7.06 -5.23 1.00
C PHE A 217 -7.53 -6.68 1.05
N LEU A 218 -6.76 -7.53 1.73
CA LEU A 218 -7.02 -8.95 1.93
C LEU A 218 -7.14 -9.26 3.43
N GLY A 219 -7.71 -10.43 3.76
CA GLY A 219 -7.84 -10.91 5.14
C GLY A 219 -8.91 -10.18 5.96
N LEU A 220 -9.82 -9.45 5.30
CA LEU A 220 -10.97 -8.80 5.93
C LEU A 220 -12.07 -9.82 6.27
N ASN A 221 -12.76 -9.61 7.39
CA ASN A 221 -13.88 -10.45 7.80
C ASN A 221 -15.13 -10.15 6.95
N SER A 222 -16.09 -11.09 6.92
CA SER A 222 -17.36 -10.88 6.20
C SER A 222 -18.08 -9.60 6.63
N GLU A 223 -18.09 -9.26 7.93
CA GLU A 223 -18.69 -8.01 8.44
C GLU A 223 -18.01 -6.75 7.88
N GLU A 224 -16.68 -6.77 7.79
CA GLU A 224 -15.87 -5.67 7.27
C GLU A 224 -16.11 -5.53 5.77
N ILE A 225 -16.10 -6.64 5.03
CA ILE A 225 -16.36 -6.69 3.59
C ILE A 225 -17.75 -6.12 3.27
N ILE A 226 -18.80 -6.49 4.03
CA ILE A 226 -20.13 -5.91 3.85
C ILE A 226 -20.10 -4.39 4.06
N CYS A 227 -19.42 -3.92 5.10
CA CYS A 227 -19.30 -2.47 5.36
C CYS A 227 -18.64 -1.74 4.18
N LEU A 228 -17.58 -2.31 3.59
CA LEU A 228 -16.92 -1.75 2.41
C LEU A 228 -17.85 -1.74 1.18
N ARG A 229 -18.56 -2.84 0.93
CA ARG A 229 -19.51 -2.96 -0.19
C ARG A 229 -20.69 -2.00 -0.05
N GLN A 230 -21.23 -1.82 1.15
CA GLN A 230 -22.29 -0.86 1.44
C GLN A 230 -21.84 0.59 1.22
N LEU A 231 -20.59 0.93 1.57
CA LEU A 231 -20.00 2.23 1.27
C LEU A 231 -19.86 2.44 -0.24
N ARG A 232 -19.36 1.44 -0.98
CA ARG A 232 -19.28 1.50 -2.45
C ARG A 232 -20.66 1.65 -3.08
N LEU A 233 -21.66 0.90 -2.60
CA LEU A 233 -23.04 0.99 -3.10
C LEU A 233 -23.66 2.38 -2.88
N ARG A 234 -23.33 3.07 -1.78
CA ARG A 234 -23.71 4.48 -1.58
C ARG A 234 -23.04 5.41 -2.59
N ALA A 235 -21.75 5.21 -2.88
CA ALA A 235 -21.05 6.00 -3.87
C ALA A 235 -21.64 5.81 -5.28
N LEU A 236 -21.96 4.57 -5.66
CA LEU A 236 -22.64 4.24 -6.91
C LEU A 236 -24.06 4.81 -6.97
N SER A 237 -24.81 4.74 -5.86
CA SER A 237 -26.13 5.38 -5.74
C SER A 237 -26.06 6.89 -6.03
N LEU A 238 -25.07 7.56 -5.45
CA LEU A 238 -24.85 8.99 -5.67
C LEU A 238 -24.46 9.28 -7.12
N GLN A 239 -23.57 8.47 -7.72
CA GLN A 239 -23.18 8.60 -9.12
C GLN A 239 -24.37 8.45 -10.06
N LEU A 240 -25.19 7.41 -9.86
CA LEU A 240 -26.37 7.13 -10.68
C LEU A 240 -27.37 8.28 -10.61
N LEU A 241 -27.66 8.78 -9.40
CA LEU A 241 -28.58 9.90 -9.20
C LEU A 241 -28.09 11.16 -9.91
N VAL A 242 -26.81 11.48 -9.76
CA VAL A 242 -26.20 12.64 -10.38
C VAL A 242 -26.19 12.50 -11.91
N LEU A 243 -25.90 11.30 -12.44
CA LEU A 243 -25.95 11.02 -13.88
C LEU A 243 -27.35 11.23 -14.46
N ILE A 244 -28.38 10.67 -13.81
CA ILE A 244 -29.78 10.75 -14.24
C ILE A 244 -30.29 12.20 -14.26
N ARG A 245 -29.82 13.04 -13.34
CA ARG A 245 -30.26 14.45 -13.24
C ARG A 245 -29.39 15.43 -14.00
N GLY A 246 -28.12 15.11 -14.20
CA GLY A 246 -27.09 16.02 -14.71
C GLY A 246 -26.77 15.81 -16.18
N SER A 247 -27.19 14.69 -16.76
CA SER A 247 -26.91 14.31 -18.14
C SER A 247 -28.18 13.96 -18.90
N ASN A 248 -28.18 14.25 -20.20
CA ASN A 248 -29.22 13.80 -21.13
C ASN A 248 -28.89 12.43 -21.76
N THR A 249 -27.79 11.80 -21.35
CA THR A 249 -27.38 10.48 -21.83
C THR A 249 -28.23 9.37 -21.22
N SER A 250 -28.42 8.27 -21.95
CA SER A 250 -29.12 7.10 -21.41
C SER A 250 -28.47 6.63 -20.12
N ALA A 251 -29.27 6.54 -19.06
CA ALA A 251 -28.87 6.00 -17.77
C ALA A 251 -29.30 4.54 -17.58
N LEU A 252 -29.85 3.89 -18.62
CA LEU A 252 -30.32 2.51 -18.54
C LEU A 252 -29.19 1.55 -18.16
N GLY A 253 -28.10 1.55 -18.92
CA GLY A 253 -26.96 0.68 -18.66
C GLY A 253 -26.32 0.87 -17.28
N PRO A 254 -26.01 2.11 -16.86
CA PRO A 254 -25.56 2.39 -15.50
C PRO A 254 -26.56 1.98 -14.41
N CYS A 255 -27.87 2.04 -14.69
CA CYS A 255 -28.91 1.59 -13.76
C CYS A 255 -28.94 0.06 -13.65
N GLU A 256 -28.85 -0.67 -14.76
CA GLU A 256 -28.74 -2.14 -14.77
C GLU A 256 -27.50 -2.61 -14.00
N ALA A 257 -26.33 -2.03 -14.29
CA ALA A 257 -25.10 -2.34 -13.57
C ALA A 257 -25.21 -2.03 -12.06
N PHE A 258 -25.90 -0.95 -11.69
CA PHE A 258 -26.18 -0.64 -10.29
C PHE A 258 -27.06 -1.71 -9.63
N LEU A 259 -28.14 -2.14 -10.31
CA LEU A 259 -29.03 -3.18 -9.79
C LEU A 259 -28.31 -4.53 -9.66
N GLU A 260 -27.41 -4.88 -10.58
CA GLU A 260 -26.55 -6.07 -10.44
C GLU A 260 -25.66 -6.01 -9.18
N GLN A 261 -25.17 -4.81 -8.81
CA GLN A 261 -24.40 -4.61 -7.58
C GLN A 261 -25.28 -4.72 -6.32
N VAL A 262 -26.53 -4.24 -6.39
CA VAL A 262 -27.54 -4.42 -5.32
C VAL A 262 -27.81 -5.90 -5.09
N ASP A 263 -28.11 -6.65 -6.16
CA ASP A 263 -28.36 -8.09 -6.12
C ASP A 263 -27.16 -8.87 -5.58
N SER A 264 -25.95 -8.54 -6.05
CA SER A 264 -24.71 -9.17 -5.59
C SER A 264 -24.48 -8.95 -4.09
N LEU A 265 -24.76 -7.74 -3.58
CA LEU A 265 -24.66 -7.45 -2.16
C LEU A 265 -25.73 -8.20 -1.35
N GLN A 266 -26.97 -8.26 -1.85
CA GLN A 266 -28.05 -8.99 -1.19
C GLN A 266 -27.75 -10.48 -1.07
N ARG A 267 -27.30 -11.14 -2.15
CA ARG A 267 -26.90 -12.55 -2.14
C ARG A 267 -25.77 -12.81 -1.14
N PHE A 268 -24.72 -11.99 -1.19
CA PHE A 268 -23.59 -12.12 -0.25
C PHE A 268 -24.03 -11.96 1.21
N GLN A 269 -24.97 -11.06 1.48
CA GLN A 269 -25.50 -10.87 2.82
C GLN A 269 -26.30 -12.09 3.30
N GLU A 270 -27.17 -12.65 2.45
CA GLU A 270 -27.97 -13.83 2.74
C GLU A 270 -27.08 -15.06 3.00
N GLU A 271 -26.03 -15.25 2.20
CA GLU A 271 -25.04 -16.33 2.36
C GLU A 271 -24.28 -16.24 3.70
N GLN A 272 -23.97 -15.03 4.16
CA GLN A 272 -23.21 -14.80 5.38
C GLN A 272 -24.09 -14.63 6.63
N GLY A 273 -25.41 -14.51 6.48
CA GLY A 273 -26.35 -14.31 7.59
C GLY A 273 -26.16 -12.99 8.35
N LEU A 274 -25.65 -11.95 7.67
CA LEU A 274 -25.31 -10.66 8.28
C LEU A 274 -26.45 -9.64 8.09
N ASN A 275 -26.49 -8.61 8.94
CA ASN A 275 -27.50 -7.56 8.85
C ASN A 275 -27.02 -6.38 8.00
N PRO A 276 -27.86 -5.81 7.11
CA PRO A 276 -27.51 -4.63 6.37
C PRO A 276 -27.60 -3.40 7.28
N ASP A 277 -26.92 -2.33 6.89
CA ASP A 277 -27.13 -1.03 7.53
C ASP A 277 -28.48 -0.40 7.15
N SER A 278 -28.83 0.69 7.83
CA SER A 278 -30.14 1.36 7.65
C SER A 278 -30.40 1.83 6.22
N PHE A 279 -29.36 2.26 5.50
CA PHE A 279 -29.46 2.67 4.10
C PHE A 279 -29.75 1.47 3.20
N THR A 280 -28.95 0.41 3.34
CA THR A 280 -28.99 -0.76 2.46
C THR A 280 -30.25 -1.57 2.69
N SER A 281 -30.68 -1.72 3.95
CA SER A 281 -31.95 -2.36 4.30
C SER A 281 -33.15 -1.63 3.71
N ALA A 282 -33.17 -0.29 3.80
CA ALA A 282 -34.23 0.52 3.21
C ALA A 282 -34.18 0.47 1.68
N LEU A 283 -32.98 0.46 1.09
CA LEU A 283 -32.80 0.35 -0.35
C LEU A 283 -33.37 -0.96 -0.91
N PHE A 284 -33.04 -2.11 -0.32
CA PHE A 284 -33.59 -3.40 -0.76
C PHE A 284 -35.11 -3.41 -0.69
N ARG A 285 -35.67 -3.04 0.47
CA ARG A 285 -37.12 -2.98 0.65
C ARG A 285 -37.79 -2.07 -0.37
N ASP A 286 -37.26 -0.87 -0.58
CA ASP A 286 -37.91 0.12 -1.43
C ASP A 286 -37.73 -0.21 -2.93
N LEU A 287 -36.67 -0.94 -3.32
CA LEU A 287 -36.47 -1.47 -4.67
C LEU A 287 -37.38 -2.68 -4.96
N ASP A 288 -37.57 -3.59 -3.99
CA ASP A 288 -38.48 -4.75 -4.12
C ASP A 288 -39.94 -4.33 -4.36
N LEU A 289 -40.32 -3.12 -3.94
CA LEU A 289 -41.64 -2.55 -4.17
C LEU A 289 -41.83 -1.98 -5.59
N LEU A 290 -40.76 -1.87 -6.38
CA LEU A 290 -40.84 -1.35 -7.75
C LEU A 290 -41.18 -2.49 -8.72
N GLU A 291 -42.30 -2.38 -9.44
CA GLU A 291 -42.65 -3.32 -10.52
C GLU A 291 -41.64 -3.26 -11.68
N ASP A 292 -41.15 -2.06 -12.00
CA ASP A 292 -40.19 -1.78 -13.07
C ASP A 292 -39.11 -0.79 -12.57
N PRO A 293 -37.87 -1.23 -12.25
CA PRO A 293 -36.80 -0.37 -11.74
C PRO A 293 -36.14 0.45 -12.87
N LYS A 294 -36.91 1.38 -13.45
CA LYS A 294 -36.41 2.34 -14.45
C LYS A 294 -35.51 3.39 -13.77
N PRO A 295 -34.54 4.00 -14.49
CA PRO A 295 -33.63 4.98 -13.90
C PRO A 295 -34.36 6.09 -13.11
N GLY A 296 -35.45 6.61 -13.66
CA GLY A 296 -36.23 7.66 -13.00
C GLY A 296 -36.93 7.24 -11.71
N THR A 297 -37.42 6.00 -11.60
CA THR A 297 -38.06 5.49 -10.38
C THR A 297 -37.01 5.14 -9.33
N VAL A 298 -35.91 4.51 -9.73
CA VAL A 298 -34.75 4.23 -8.88
C VAL A 298 -34.18 5.52 -8.30
N ALA A 299 -33.98 6.57 -9.11
CA ALA A 299 -33.51 7.87 -8.62
C ALA A 299 -34.42 8.51 -7.55
N ARG A 300 -35.74 8.26 -7.61
CA ARG A 300 -36.69 8.76 -6.60
C ARG A 300 -36.58 8.02 -5.27
N VAL A 301 -36.22 6.74 -5.30
CA VAL A 301 -35.92 5.95 -4.09
C VAL A 301 -34.57 6.37 -3.50
N LEU A 302 -33.54 6.52 -4.33
CA LEU A 302 -32.17 6.83 -3.87
C LEU A 302 -32.05 8.18 -3.18
N GLN A 303 -32.70 9.22 -3.69
CA GLN A 303 -32.54 10.57 -3.14
C GLN A 303 -32.87 10.67 -1.64
N PRO A 304 -34.07 10.30 -1.15
CA PRO A 304 -34.40 10.42 0.27
C PRO A 304 -33.47 9.58 1.14
N LEU A 305 -33.11 8.37 0.70
CA LEU A 305 -32.22 7.47 1.44
C LEU A 305 -30.83 8.07 1.65
N LEU A 306 -30.25 8.70 0.61
CA LEU A 306 -28.95 9.38 0.72
C LEU A 306 -28.98 10.61 1.65
N GLN A 307 -30.16 11.20 1.87
CA GLN A 307 -30.32 12.35 2.78
C GLN A 307 -30.59 11.94 4.22
N SER A 308 -31.34 10.85 4.43
CA SER A 308 -31.80 10.42 5.76
C SER A 308 -30.83 9.48 6.47
N CYS A 309 -30.06 8.68 5.73
CA CYS A 309 -29.25 7.63 6.31
C CYS A 309 -27.77 8.05 6.37
N PRO A 310 -27.17 8.20 7.58
CA PRO A 310 -25.74 8.45 7.69
C PRO A 310 -24.93 7.26 7.16
N CYS A 311 -23.70 7.54 6.73
CA CYS A 311 -22.73 6.49 6.42
C CYS A 311 -22.19 5.90 7.73
N PRO A 312 -22.26 4.56 7.91
CA PRO A 312 -21.79 3.89 9.11
C PRO A 312 -20.29 4.07 9.28
N SER A 313 -19.84 3.93 10.51
CA SER A 313 -18.43 3.97 10.86
C SER A 313 -17.83 2.56 10.71
N LEU A 314 -16.63 2.48 10.16
CA LEU A 314 -15.91 1.22 10.03
C LEU A 314 -15.58 0.68 11.43
N ARG A 315 -15.84 -0.60 11.64
CA ARG A 315 -15.37 -1.34 12.82
C ARG A 315 -14.48 -2.47 12.33
N LEU A 316 -13.20 -2.40 12.68
CA LEU A 316 -12.29 -3.51 12.48
C LEU A 316 -12.36 -4.42 13.70
N ASN A 317 -12.50 -5.72 13.49
CA ASN A 317 -12.55 -6.66 14.62
C ASN A 317 -11.13 -6.90 15.13
N VAL A 318 -10.90 -6.45 16.37
CA VAL A 318 -9.63 -6.52 17.10
C VAL A 318 -9.52 -7.80 17.91
N ASP A 319 -10.67 -8.36 18.33
CA ASP A 319 -10.77 -9.49 19.24
C ASP A 319 -10.55 -10.84 18.54
N ASN A 320 -10.27 -10.83 17.23
CA ASN A 320 -9.91 -12.03 16.48
C ASN A 320 -8.54 -12.56 16.97
N PRO A 321 -8.35 -13.88 17.15
CA PRO A 321 -7.05 -14.48 17.51
C PRO A 321 -5.86 -14.05 16.64
N GLU A 322 -6.06 -13.73 15.36
CA GLU A 322 -5.01 -13.21 14.46
C GLU A 322 -4.85 -11.68 14.53
N GLY A 323 -5.71 -11.00 15.29
CA GLY A 323 -5.73 -9.56 15.48
C GLY A 323 -5.93 -8.76 14.19
N LEU A 324 -5.38 -7.55 14.15
CA LEU A 324 -5.41 -6.67 12.98
C LEU A 324 -4.33 -7.00 11.93
N GLU A 325 -3.36 -7.86 12.28
CA GLU A 325 -2.23 -8.23 11.41
C GLU A 325 -2.64 -9.16 10.26
N ARG A 326 -3.83 -9.78 10.35
CA ARG A 326 -4.47 -10.52 9.25
C ARG A 326 -4.74 -9.64 8.03
N VAL A 327 -4.99 -8.34 8.23
CA VAL A 327 -5.29 -7.43 7.14
C VAL A 327 -4.01 -7.17 6.37
N LYS A 328 -4.01 -7.54 5.10
CA LYS A 328 -2.88 -7.32 4.19
C LYS A 328 -3.26 -6.33 3.10
N GLN A 329 -2.28 -5.59 2.59
CA GLN A 329 -2.47 -4.62 1.52
C GLN A 329 -1.58 -5.00 0.34
N ALA A 330 -2.18 -5.07 -0.85
CA ALA A 330 -1.43 -5.27 -2.08
C ALA A 330 -0.45 -4.12 -2.31
N SER A 331 0.83 -4.44 -2.49
CA SER A 331 1.92 -3.48 -2.67
C SER A 331 3.00 -4.05 -3.58
N ALA A 332 3.83 -3.17 -4.13
CA ALA A 332 5.02 -3.58 -4.86
C ALA A 332 6.16 -2.58 -4.68
N VAL A 333 7.39 -3.11 -4.67
CA VAL A 333 8.63 -2.35 -4.61
C VAL A 333 9.44 -2.66 -5.86
N ILE A 334 9.78 -1.61 -6.61
CA ILE A 334 10.62 -1.73 -7.80
C ILE A 334 12.07 -1.53 -7.36
N HIS A 335 12.93 -2.51 -7.62
CA HIS A 335 14.37 -2.45 -7.37
C HIS A 335 15.13 -1.96 -8.60
N GLU A 336 14.75 -2.48 -9.78
CA GLU A 336 15.24 -2.02 -11.06
C GLU A 336 14.07 -1.69 -11.99
N PRO A 337 14.12 -0.58 -12.77
CA PRO A 337 15.17 0.42 -12.80
C PRO A 337 15.28 1.22 -11.49
N ALA A 338 16.48 1.70 -11.16
CA ALA A 338 16.68 2.51 -9.97
C ALA A 338 15.95 3.86 -10.08
N ALA A 339 15.34 4.31 -8.99
CA ALA A 339 14.72 5.62 -8.90
C ALA A 339 15.73 6.73 -9.22
N ASP A 340 15.33 7.67 -10.07
CA ASP A 340 16.10 8.86 -10.45
C ASP A 340 17.49 8.57 -11.04
N SER A 341 17.64 7.44 -11.74
CA SER A 341 18.87 7.15 -12.47
C SER A 341 19.13 8.19 -13.57
N GLU A 342 20.31 8.82 -13.56
CA GLU A 342 20.76 9.74 -14.62
C GLU A 342 21.14 9.00 -15.93
N THR A 343 21.12 7.66 -15.92
CA THR A 343 21.45 6.86 -17.10
C THR A 343 20.45 7.09 -18.23
N VAL A 344 20.92 7.69 -19.32
CA VAL A 344 20.11 7.94 -20.52
C VAL A 344 20.14 6.72 -21.45
N HIS A 345 18.99 6.06 -21.61
CA HIS A 345 18.82 4.95 -22.52
C HIS A 345 18.57 5.47 -23.95
N LYS A 346 19.57 5.33 -24.82
CA LYS A 346 19.49 5.75 -26.23
C LYS A 346 19.12 4.55 -27.10
N PHE A 347 18.13 4.72 -27.96
CA PHE A 347 17.75 3.70 -28.95
C PHE A 347 17.32 4.35 -30.26
N THR A 348 17.31 3.60 -31.36
CA THR A 348 16.82 4.11 -32.64
C THR A 348 15.30 4.21 -32.61
N ALA A 349 14.77 5.39 -32.87
CA ALA A 349 13.33 5.65 -32.91
C ALA A 349 12.63 4.71 -33.90
N GLY A 350 11.45 4.23 -33.51
CA GLY A 350 10.70 3.20 -34.24
C GLY A 350 11.17 1.76 -34.00
N LEU A 351 12.29 1.55 -33.29
CA LEU A 351 12.66 0.23 -32.74
C LEU A 351 12.26 0.11 -31.29
N VAL A 352 12.33 -1.12 -30.77
CA VAL A 352 12.00 -1.44 -29.39
C VAL A 352 13.24 -1.34 -28.51
N LEU A 353 13.11 -0.64 -27.38
CA LEU A 353 14.04 -0.66 -26.26
C LEU A 353 13.45 -1.55 -25.15
N GLY A 354 14.19 -2.57 -24.73
CA GLY A 354 13.84 -3.35 -23.55
C GLY A 354 14.51 -2.75 -22.30
N ILE A 355 13.71 -2.42 -21.30
CA ILE A 355 14.20 -1.97 -19.98
C ILE A 355 13.90 -3.07 -18.97
N THR A 356 14.94 -3.58 -18.32
CA THR A 356 14.78 -4.60 -17.29
C THR A 356 14.05 -4.02 -16.10
N MET A 357 13.06 -4.76 -15.62
CA MET A 357 12.29 -4.45 -14.44
C MET A 357 12.36 -5.61 -13.46
N ASP A 358 12.88 -5.33 -12.27
CA ASP A 358 12.95 -6.25 -11.14
C ASP A 358 12.15 -5.65 -9.99
N ALA A 359 11.11 -6.35 -9.57
CA ALA A 359 10.20 -5.87 -8.53
C ALA A 359 9.73 -7.00 -7.62
N GLU A 360 9.59 -6.68 -6.34
CA GLU A 360 8.93 -7.52 -5.34
C GLU A 360 7.47 -7.08 -5.22
N ILE A 361 6.57 -8.05 -5.23
CA ILE A 361 5.11 -7.86 -5.19
C ILE A 361 4.59 -8.66 -4.00
N GLU A 362 3.85 -8.00 -3.12
CA GLU A 362 3.28 -8.60 -1.92
C GLU A 362 1.76 -8.53 -1.91
N ASN A 363 1.14 -9.55 -1.33
CA ASN A 363 -0.30 -9.62 -1.05
C ASN A 363 -1.18 -9.50 -2.32
N VAL A 364 -0.81 -10.19 -3.40
CA VAL A 364 -1.59 -10.22 -4.66
C VAL A 364 -2.14 -11.62 -4.92
N GLU A 365 -3.46 -11.76 -5.06
CA GLU A 365 -4.11 -13.06 -5.31
C GLU A 365 -3.90 -13.56 -6.74
N ASN A 366 -4.05 -12.67 -7.74
CA ASN A 366 -3.98 -13.04 -9.14
C ASN A 366 -2.99 -12.16 -9.91
N VAL A 367 -1.82 -12.74 -10.21
CA VAL A 367 -0.75 -12.07 -10.99
C VAL A 367 -1.16 -11.67 -12.41
N LYS A 368 -2.24 -12.25 -12.97
CA LYS A 368 -2.76 -11.86 -14.30
C LYS A 368 -3.26 -10.41 -14.33
N ASN A 369 -3.65 -9.89 -13.17
CA ASN A 369 -4.11 -8.51 -13.06
C ASN A 369 -2.93 -7.54 -12.95
N VAL A 370 -1.71 -8.01 -12.70
CA VAL A 370 -0.53 -7.14 -12.60
C VAL A 370 -0.13 -6.65 -13.99
N LYS A 371 -0.11 -5.33 -14.17
CA LYS A 371 0.35 -4.66 -15.40
C LYS A 371 1.43 -3.63 -15.07
N VAL A 372 2.34 -3.40 -16.00
CA VAL A 372 3.31 -2.31 -15.93
C VAL A 372 2.69 -1.09 -16.59
N LYS A 373 2.46 -0.04 -15.82
CA LYS A 373 1.96 1.25 -16.30
C LYS A 373 3.14 2.12 -16.69
N VAL A 374 3.22 2.46 -17.97
CA VAL A 374 4.24 3.34 -18.54
C VAL A 374 3.57 4.64 -18.94
N LYS A 375 4.03 5.75 -18.41
CA LYS A 375 3.55 7.09 -18.74
C LYS A 375 4.66 7.90 -19.41
N TYR A 376 4.38 8.31 -20.64
CA TYR A 376 5.30 9.04 -21.51
C TYR A 376 5.22 10.57 -21.29
N PRO A 377 6.23 11.33 -21.74
CA PRO A 377 6.27 12.78 -21.59
C PRO A 377 5.12 13.53 -22.28
N ASP A 378 4.55 12.93 -23.33
CA ASP A 378 3.41 13.44 -24.09
C ASP A 378 2.06 13.12 -23.43
N GLN A 379 2.09 12.63 -22.17
CA GLN A 379 0.94 12.21 -21.37
C GLN A 379 0.25 10.93 -21.85
N GLN A 380 0.78 10.24 -22.86
CA GLN A 380 0.29 8.92 -23.22
C GLN A 380 0.61 7.92 -22.10
N VAL A 381 -0.36 7.05 -21.81
CA VAL A 381 -0.22 5.98 -20.82
C VAL A 381 -0.43 4.64 -21.53
N GLN A 382 0.49 3.72 -21.32
CA GLN A 382 0.45 2.37 -21.85
C GLN A 382 0.48 1.37 -20.70
N LEU A 383 -0.46 0.42 -20.71
CA LEU A 383 -0.45 -0.74 -19.80
C LEU A 383 0.15 -1.93 -20.54
N ILE A 384 1.30 -2.40 -20.05
CA ILE A 384 2.03 -3.54 -20.61
C ILE A 384 1.76 -4.76 -19.73
N LEU A 385 1.30 -5.84 -20.34
CA LEU A 385 1.07 -7.12 -19.65
C LEU A 385 2.40 -7.91 -19.59
N PRO A 386 2.97 -8.17 -18.40
CA PRO A 386 4.14 -9.01 -18.27
C PRO A 386 3.82 -10.47 -18.63
N ARG A 387 4.83 -11.23 -19.02
CA ARG A 387 4.64 -12.66 -19.29
C ARG A 387 4.46 -13.39 -17.97
N LEU A 388 3.52 -14.34 -17.94
CA LEU A 388 3.30 -15.16 -16.74
C LEU A 388 4.55 -15.95 -16.29
N ALA A 389 5.44 -16.29 -17.23
CA ALA A 389 6.71 -16.97 -16.96
C ALA A 389 7.74 -16.09 -16.23
N ASP A 390 7.55 -14.76 -16.25
CA ASP A 390 8.46 -13.79 -15.63
C ASP A 390 8.19 -13.63 -14.12
N PHE A 391 7.06 -14.16 -13.63
CA PHE A 391 6.71 -14.18 -12.21
C PHE A 391 7.32 -15.41 -11.53
N ARG A 392 8.02 -15.17 -10.41
CA ARG A 392 8.57 -16.20 -9.54
C ARG A 392 7.89 -16.11 -8.18
N GLN A 393 7.18 -17.15 -7.79
CA GLN A 393 6.55 -17.22 -6.48
C GLN A 393 7.62 -17.45 -5.40
N GLN A 394 7.68 -16.56 -4.41
CA GLN A 394 8.61 -16.66 -3.27
C GLN A 394 7.91 -17.13 -1.99
N GLY A 395 6.61 -16.86 -1.87
CA GLY A 395 5.79 -17.24 -0.72
C GLY A 395 4.31 -17.27 -1.08
N GLU A 396 3.46 -17.39 -0.06
CA GLU A 396 2.02 -17.23 -0.21
C GLU A 396 1.72 -15.76 -0.54
N LEU A 397 1.06 -15.51 -1.68
CA LEU A 397 0.74 -14.16 -2.19
C LEU A 397 1.95 -13.23 -2.40
N GLN A 398 3.18 -13.77 -2.40
CA GLN A 398 4.43 -13.03 -2.61
C GLN A 398 5.13 -13.50 -3.88
N TYR A 399 5.46 -12.54 -4.75
CA TYR A 399 6.03 -12.79 -6.06
C TYR A 399 7.18 -11.84 -6.34
N ARG A 400 8.19 -12.33 -7.03
CA ARG A 400 9.17 -11.50 -7.71
C ARG A 400 8.86 -11.45 -9.20
N LEU A 401 8.74 -10.26 -9.75
CA LEU A 401 8.58 -10.02 -11.17
C LEU A 401 9.93 -9.61 -11.76
N TYR A 402 10.43 -10.41 -12.69
CA TYR A 402 11.64 -10.10 -13.45
C TYR A 402 11.33 -10.11 -14.94
N THR A 403 11.05 -8.94 -15.51
CA THR A 403 10.57 -8.81 -16.89
C THR A 403 11.33 -7.75 -17.67
N SER A 404 11.22 -7.77 -19.01
CA SER A 404 11.75 -6.72 -19.87
C SER A 404 10.59 -5.89 -20.41
N VAL A 405 10.50 -4.64 -19.95
CA VAL A 405 9.51 -3.66 -20.36
C VAL A 405 9.89 -3.12 -21.73
N LEU A 406 9.09 -3.46 -22.74
CA LEU A 406 9.34 -3.11 -24.13
C LEU A 406 8.73 -1.73 -24.45
N LEU A 407 9.59 -0.78 -24.78
CA LEU A 407 9.21 0.59 -25.14
C LEU A 407 9.49 0.86 -26.60
N SER A 408 8.60 1.59 -27.26
CA SER A 408 8.80 2.06 -28.63
C SER A 408 8.17 3.42 -28.79
N HIS A 409 8.93 4.36 -29.34
CA HIS A 409 8.45 5.73 -29.56
C HIS A 409 9.10 6.37 -30.80
N SER A 410 8.44 7.40 -31.33
CA SER A 410 9.00 8.30 -32.34
C SER A 410 10.18 9.11 -31.80
N ILE A 411 10.94 9.75 -32.71
CA ILE A 411 12.13 10.54 -32.39
C ILE A 411 11.78 11.66 -31.39
N TRP A 412 12.64 11.85 -30.39
CA TRP A 412 12.59 13.00 -29.49
C TRP A 412 13.79 13.94 -29.73
N SER A 413 13.56 15.23 -29.52
CA SER A 413 14.61 16.25 -29.55
C SER A 413 15.65 16.01 -28.45
N GLU A 414 15.18 15.72 -27.24
CA GLU A 414 16.02 15.52 -26.05
C GLU A 414 15.73 14.19 -25.33
N ALA A 415 16.48 13.94 -24.25
CA ALA A 415 16.18 12.82 -23.37
C ALA A 415 15.10 13.26 -22.37
N CYS A 416 14.09 12.43 -22.17
CA CYS A 416 12.99 12.76 -21.27
C CYS A 416 12.73 11.61 -20.30
N HIS A 417 12.12 11.94 -19.16
CA HIS A 417 11.68 10.97 -18.17
C HIS A 417 10.42 10.25 -18.62
N VAL A 418 10.47 8.92 -18.57
CA VAL A 418 9.31 8.04 -18.65
C VAL A 418 9.04 7.50 -17.25
N GLU A 419 7.79 7.59 -16.80
CA GLU A 419 7.35 7.08 -15.50
C GLU A 419 6.89 5.63 -15.65
N MET A 420 7.41 4.73 -14.82
CA MET A 420 7.04 3.32 -14.76
C MET A 420 6.53 2.96 -13.37
N SER A 421 5.36 2.33 -13.29
CA SER A 421 4.83 1.80 -12.03
C SER A 421 4.16 0.45 -12.24
N LEU A 422 3.99 -0.30 -11.15
CA LEU A 422 3.16 -1.50 -11.14
C LEU A 422 1.75 -1.15 -10.72
N VAL A 423 0.78 -1.72 -11.43
CA VAL A 423 -0.65 -1.56 -11.13
C VAL A 423 -1.37 -2.90 -11.19
N LEU A 424 -2.45 -3.04 -10.43
CA LEU A 424 -3.45 -4.09 -10.64
C LEU A 424 -4.54 -3.54 -11.54
N ASP A 425 -4.76 -4.15 -12.70
CA ASP A 425 -5.83 -3.81 -13.63
C ASP A 425 -6.96 -4.85 -13.58
N PHE A 426 -8.17 -4.38 -13.26
CA PHE A 426 -9.37 -5.20 -13.20
C PHE A 426 -10.29 -5.01 -14.41
N SER A 427 -9.84 -4.30 -15.46
CA SER A 427 -10.65 -4.04 -16.64
C SER A 427 -11.20 -5.32 -17.29
N ASP A 428 -10.43 -6.41 -17.30
CA ASP A 428 -10.82 -7.70 -17.89
C ASP A 428 -11.73 -8.53 -16.96
N THR A 429 -11.54 -8.41 -15.64
CA THR A 429 -12.35 -9.09 -14.61
C THR A 429 -13.74 -8.46 -14.52
N GLU A 430 -13.80 -7.13 -14.57
CA GLU A 430 -15.06 -6.39 -14.61
C GLU A 430 -15.64 -6.26 -16.03
N ALA A 431 -14.89 -6.62 -17.09
CA ALA A 431 -15.37 -6.57 -18.49
C ALA A 431 -16.62 -7.44 -18.70
N SER A 432 -16.77 -8.55 -17.96
CA SER A 432 -17.99 -9.38 -18.03
C SER A 432 -19.25 -8.64 -17.55
N ALA A 433 -19.12 -7.54 -16.79
CA ALA A 433 -20.23 -6.68 -16.36
C ALA A 433 -20.41 -5.40 -17.22
N ARG A 434 -19.58 -5.19 -18.26
CA ARG A 434 -19.33 -3.85 -18.84
C ARG A 434 -19.77 -3.61 -20.27
N ASN A 435 -20.55 -4.48 -20.89
CA ASN A 435 -21.10 -4.15 -22.21
C ASN A 435 -22.00 -2.88 -22.19
N SER A 436 -22.29 -2.28 -21.03
CA SER A 436 -23.17 -1.12 -20.85
C SER A 436 -22.49 0.24 -20.50
N GLN A 437 -21.18 0.30 -20.19
CA GLN A 437 -20.51 1.53 -19.69
C GLN A 437 -19.52 2.18 -20.68
N LYS A 438 -19.80 2.13 -21.99
CA LYS A 438 -19.06 2.96 -22.95
C LYS A 438 -19.38 4.45 -22.71
N ASN A 439 -18.42 5.15 -22.13
CA ASN A 439 -18.23 6.60 -22.13
C ASN A 439 -19.53 7.42 -22.13
N THR A 440 -20.15 7.63 -20.96
CA THR A 440 -21.36 8.45 -20.83
C THR A 440 -21.12 9.95 -21.05
N GLY A 441 -19.91 10.37 -21.46
CA GLY A 441 -19.54 11.75 -21.80
C GLY A 441 -19.59 12.75 -20.64
N TRP A 442 -20.19 12.36 -19.51
CA TRP A 442 -20.48 13.24 -18.38
C TRP A 442 -19.52 13.04 -17.21
N LEU A 443 -19.08 11.80 -16.96
CA LEU A 443 -17.99 11.42 -16.04
C LEU A 443 -16.93 10.66 -16.82
N LYS A 444 -15.66 10.79 -16.43
CA LYS A 444 -14.62 9.89 -16.94
C LYS A 444 -14.96 8.45 -16.52
N ALA A 445 -14.63 7.47 -17.36
CA ALA A 445 -14.73 6.07 -16.98
C ALA A 445 -13.87 5.83 -15.72
N GLU A 446 -14.36 5.02 -14.78
CA GLU A 446 -13.60 4.64 -13.59
C GLU A 446 -12.25 4.03 -14.01
N ASP A 447 -11.18 4.50 -13.37
CA ASP A 447 -9.84 3.95 -13.57
C ASP A 447 -9.75 2.63 -12.79
N ASN A 448 -9.77 1.52 -13.53
CA ASN A 448 -9.83 0.17 -12.93
C ASN A 448 -8.44 -0.33 -12.57
N THR A 449 -7.49 0.59 -12.50
CA THR A 449 -6.14 0.33 -12.07
C THR A 449 -5.95 0.77 -10.63
N ILE A 450 -5.26 -0.06 -9.86
CA ILE A 450 -4.83 0.24 -8.49
C ILE A 450 -3.32 0.30 -8.49
N GLU A 451 -2.74 1.42 -8.05
CA GLU A 451 -1.29 1.59 -8.00
C GLU A 451 -0.68 0.76 -6.86
N LEU A 452 0.23 -0.13 -7.21
CA LEU A 452 0.97 -0.98 -6.25
C LEU A 452 2.28 -0.34 -5.79
N SER A 453 2.92 0.44 -6.67
CA SER A 453 4.21 1.06 -6.43
C SER A 453 4.20 2.54 -6.78
N LYS A 454 5.10 3.30 -6.14
CA LYS A 454 5.41 4.67 -6.60
C LYS A 454 6.04 4.60 -8.00
N PRO A 455 5.77 5.58 -8.88
CA PRO A 455 6.36 5.61 -10.22
C PRO A 455 7.87 5.88 -10.14
N VAL A 456 8.63 5.07 -10.87
CA VAL A 456 10.07 5.23 -11.10
C VAL A 456 10.28 5.98 -12.41
N LYS A 457 11.17 6.97 -12.40
CA LYS A 457 11.51 7.76 -13.60
C LYS A 457 12.74 7.19 -14.28
N VAL A 458 12.63 6.95 -15.59
CA VAL A 458 13.75 6.48 -16.41
C VAL A 458 14.00 7.46 -17.54
N ASN A 459 15.27 7.84 -17.74
CA ASN A 459 15.67 8.72 -18.83
C ASN A 459 15.82 7.97 -20.15
N ILE A 460 15.08 8.41 -21.17
CA ILE A 460 15.00 7.75 -22.47
C ILE A 460 15.20 8.75 -23.59
N SER A 461 15.93 8.36 -24.64
CA SER A 461 16.17 9.20 -25.82
C SER A 461 16.10 8.41 -27.13
N PRO A 462 14.92 8.37 -27.79
CA PRO A 462 14.76 7.83 -29.14
C PRO A 462 15.46 8.74 -30.16
N LYS A 463 16.48 8.23 -30.85
CA LYS A 463 17.29 8.96 -31.83
C LYS A 463 16.98 8.54 -33.26
N PRO A 464 17.16 9.42 -34.27
CA PRO A 464 16.98 9.04 -35.66
C PRO A 464 17.93 7.90 -36.05
N ALA A 465 17.50 7.06 -37.01
CA ALA A 465 18.37 6.06 -37.60
C ALA A 465 19.58 6.76 -38.24
N LYS A 466 20.79 6.36 -37.86
CA LYS A 466 22.00 6.82 -38.53
C LYS A 466 21.99 6.22 -39.93
N LYS A 467 21.69 7.04 -40.94
CA LYS A 467 21.95 6.66 -42.34
C LYS A 467 23.45 6.48 -42.48
N GLY A 468 23.90 5.24 -42.72
CA GLY A 468 25.29 4.97 -43.06
C GLY A 468 25.66 5.76 -44.32
N ILE A 469 26.81 6.43 -44.27
CA ILE A 469 27.44 7.05 -45.45
C ILE A 469 28.11 5.93 -46.24
#